data_AF-A0A7K2N4I4-F1
#
_entry.id   AF-A0A7K2N4I4-F1
#
_cell.length_a   1.000
_cell.length_b   1.000
_cell.length_c   1.000
_cell.angle_alpha   90.00
_cell.angle_beta   90.00
_cell.angle_gamma   90.00
#
_symmetry.space_group_name_H-M   'P 1'
#
loop_
_entity.id
_entity.type
_entity.pdbx_description
1 polymer ?
#
loop_
_entity_poly.entity_id
_entity_poly.type
_entity_poly.pdbx_seq_one_letter_code
_entity_poly.pdbx_strand_id
1 'polypeptide(L)' 'MSIPFELPTEDRASSPYTGYTRAHWEAVADGLLWAAWRWSTPGRALLDLPGRPSRSGVRSDGLEGFART' A
#
# COMPACT_ATOMS: atom_id res chain seq x y z
N MET A 1 13.68 -6.90 -8.30
CA MET A 1 12.82 -5.99 -7.51
C MET A 1 12.14 -6.86 -6.47
N SER A 2 12.49 -6.70 -5.19
CA SER A 2 11.88 -7.50 -4.13
C SER A 2 10.59 -6.81 -3.67
N ILE A 3 9.51 -7.58 -3.57
CA ILE A 3 8.27 -7.12 -2.96
C ILE A 3 8.54 -7.06 -1.44
N PRO A 4 8.17 -5.97 -0.73
CA PRO A 4 8.51 -5.80 0.69
C PRO A 4 7.62 -6.59 1.66
N PHE A 5 6.87 -7.56 1.15
CA PHE A 5 5.97 -8.43 1.89
C PHE A 5 5.93 -9.81 1.24
N GLU A 6 5.60 -10.83 2.02
CA GLU A 6 5.54 -12.21 1.55
C GLU A 6 4.25 -12.47 0.77
N LEU A 7 4.37 -13.25 -0.31
CA LEU A 7 3.22 -13.77 -1.05
C LEU A 7 2.97 -15.23 -0.64
N PRO A 8 1.71 -15.69 -0.68
CA PRO A 8 1.41 -17.11 -0.58
C PRO A 8 2.15 -17.92 -1.66
N THR A 9 2.23 -19.24 -1.47
CA THR A 9 2.71 -20.13 -2.54
C THR A 9 1.73 -20.16 -3.70
N GLU A 10 2.25 -20.23 -4.92
CA GLU A 10 1.45 -20.35 -6.14
C GLU A 10 0.53 -21.58 -6.12
N ASP A 11 -0.72 -21.40 -6.51
CA ASP A 11 -1.67 -22.48 -6.76
C ASP A 11 -2.03 -22.55 -8.24
N ARG A 12 -1.35 -23.44 -8.94
CA ARG A 12 -1.54 -23.70 -10.38
C ARG A 12 -2.77 -24.56 -10.69
N ALA A 13 -3.41 -25.15 -9.68
CA ALA A 13 -4.64 -25.91 -9.89
C ALA A 13 -5.84 -24.96 -10.04
N SER A 14 -5.94 -23.94 -9.17
CA SER A 14 -7.01 -22.94 -9.24
C SER A 14 -6.68 -21.74 -10.15
N SER A 15 -5.40 -21.45 -10.39
CA SER A 15 -4.94 -20.40 -11.30
C SER A 15 -3.82 -20.92 -12.22
N PRO A 16 -4.16 -21.56 -13.35
CA PRO A 16 -3.18 -22.29 -14.16
C PRO A 16 -2.05 -21.45 -14.73
N TYR A 17 -2.35 -20.21 -15.12
CA TYR A 17 -1.40 -19.38 -15.86
C TYR A 17 -0.45 -18.57 -14.98
N THR A 18 -0.91 -18.12 -13.81
CA THR A 18 -0.11 -17.28 -12.90
C THR A 18 0.18 -17.93 -11.56
N GLY A 19 -0.65 -18.89 -11.12
CA GLY A 19 -0.61 -19.40 -9.75
C GLY A 19 -1.21 -18.44 -8.71
N TYR A 20 -1.62 -17.24 -9.12
CA TYR A 20 -2.15 -16.24 -8.20
C TYR A 20 -3.63 -16.42 -7.97
N THR A 21 -3.96 -16.50 -6.69
CA THR A 21 -5.31 -16.65 -6.16
C THR A 21 -5.75 -15.38 -5.46
N ARG A 22 -6.98 -15.37 -4.92
CA ARG A 22 -7.47 -14.28 -4.07
C ARG A 22 -6.49 -13.91 -2.95
N ALA A 23 -5.89 -14.92 -2.29
CA ALA A 23 -4.96 -14.69 -1.19
C ALA A 23 -3.70 -13.91 -1.61
N HIS A 24 -3.26 -14.06 -2.86
CA HIS A 24 -2.13 -13.28 -3.38
C HIS A 24 -2.51 -11.81 -3.54
N TRP A 25 -3.72 -11.53 -4.03
CA TRP A 25 -4.22 -10.17 -4.17
C TRP A 25 -4.48 -9.49 -2.83
N GLU A 26 -4.96 -10.24 -1.84
CA GLU A 26 -5.11 -9.76 -0.46
C GLU A 26 -3.74 -9.42 0.16
N ALA A 27 -2.74 -10.30 0.01
CA ALA A 27 -1.39 -10.02 0.48
C ALA A 27 -0.78 -8.76 -0.18
N VAL A 28 -1.02 -8.56 -1.48
CA VAL A 28 -0.61 -7.33 -2.17
C VAL A 28 -1.33 -6.11 -1.64
N ALA A 29 -2.64 -6.20 -1.44
CA ALA A 29 -3.44 -5.09 -0.90
C ALA A 29 -2.92 -4.70 0.49
N ASP A 30 -2.79 -5.66 1.41
CA ASP A 30 -2.27 -5.43 2.77
C ASP A 30 -0.85 -4.87 2.75
N GLY A 31 0.01 -5.39 1.87
CA GLY A 31 1.37 -4.93 1.73
C GLY A 31 1.50 -3.48 1.26
N LEU A 32 0.70 -3.08 0.26
CA LEU A 32 0.62 -1.69 -0.20
C LEU A 32 0.07 -0.79 0.92
N LEU A 33 -0.94 -1.27 1.62
CA LEU A 33 -1.59 -0.58 2.71
C LEU A 33 -0.62 -0.28 3.87
N TRP A 34 0.11 -1.30 4.33
CA TRP A 34 1.15 -1.16 5.35
C TRP A 34 2.28 -0.23 4.92
N ALA A 35 2.70 -0.31 3.65
CA ALA A 35 3.73 0.56 3.10
C ALA A 35 3.33 2.04 3.08
N ALA A 36 2.03 2.34 2.98
CA ALA A 36 1.52 3.69 3.12
C ALA A 36 1.39 4.11 4.59
N TRP A 37 0.84 3.23 5.44
CA TRP A 37 0.55 3.51 6.84
C TRP A 37 1.78 3.82 7.70
N ARG A 38 2.98 3.41 7.28
CA ARG A 38 4.25 3.82 7.92
C ARG A 38 4.43 5.34 8.00
N TRP A 39 3.74 6.10 7.15
CA TRP A 39 3.76 7.56 7.11
C TRP A 39 2.52 8.18 7.78
N SER A 40 1.70 7.38 8.46
CA SER A 40 0.51 7.91 9.12
C SER A 40 0.87 8.81 10.30
N THR A 41 0.12 9.90 10.44
CA THR A 41 0.12 10.69 11.66
C THR A 41 -0.44 9.89 12.85
N PRO A 42 -0.20 10.28 14.11
CA PRO A 42 -0.71 9.55 15.27
C PRO A 42 -2.22 9.29 15.26
N GLY A 43 -3.01 10.22 14.70
CA GLY A 43 -4.46 10.08 14.54
C GLY A 43 -4.90 9.27 13.31
N ARG A 44 -3.96 8.82 12.48
CA ARG A 44 -4.17 8.03 11.25
C ARG A 44 -5.10 8.65 10.19
N ALA A 45 -5.32 9.96 10.28
CA ALA A 45 -6.17 10.70 9.34
C ALA A 45 -5.40 11.39 8.21
N LEU A 46 -4.06 11.38 8.28
CA LEU A 46 -3.15 12.00 7.32
C LEU A 46 -1.96 11.07 7.08
N LEU A 47 -1.46 11.03 5.84
CA LEU A 47 -0.22 10.36 5.47
C LEU A 47 0.86 11.38 5.10
N ASP A 48 1.81 11.61 6.01
CA ASP A 48 2.93 12.56 5.83
C ASP A 48 4.06 11.92 5.03
N LEU A 49 3.82 11.77 3.71
CA LEU A 49 4.80 11.19 2.79
C LEU A 49 6.07 12.06 2.71
N PRO A 50 7.27 11.44 2.59
CA PRO A 50 8.51 12.19 2.49
C PRO A 50 8.60 12.95 1.17
N GLY A 51 9.14 14.16 1.21
CA GLY A 51 9.36 14.97 0.02
C GLY A 51 9.15 16.45 0.28
N ARG A 52 9.31 17.25 -0.78
CA ARG A 52 9.01 18.68 -0.74
C ARG A 52 7.49 18.87 -0.69
N PRO A 53 6.95 19.68 0.23
CA PRO A 53 5.53 20.00 0.25
C PRO A 53 5.07 20.63 -1.06
N SER A 54 3.83 20.34 -1.46
CA SER A 54 3.18 21.01 -2.58
C SER A 54 2.90 22.48 -2.25
N ARG A 55 2.41 23.21 -3.25
CA ARG A 55 1.96 24.60 -3.08
C ARG A 55 0.77 24.71 -2.11
N SER A 56 -0.01 23.65 -1.93
CA SER A 56 -1.17 23.60 -1.02
C SER A 56 -0.77 23.35 0.44
N GLY A 57 0.50 23.01 0.69
CA GLY A 57 1.07 22.82 2.01
C GLY A 57 0.83 21.44 2.62
N VAL A 58 1.64 21.13 3.66
CA VAL A 58 1.77 19.79 4.26
C VAL A 58 0.45 19.16 4.71
N ARG A 59 -0.48 19.96 5.25
CA ARG A 59 -1.76 19.44 5.73
C ARG A 59 -2.66 18.99 4.59
N SER A 60 -2.67 19.73 3.48
CA SER A 60 -3.42 19.33 2.28
C SER A 60 -2.78 18.09 1.65
N ASP A 61 -1.45 18.04 1.60
CA ASP A 61 -0.72 16.90 1.04
C ASP A 61 -1.00 15.62 1.83
N GLY A 62 -1.00 15.70 3.17
CA GLY A 62 -1.31 14.57 4.04
C GLY A 62 -2.77 14.09 3.91
N LEU A 63 -3.72 15.00 3.69
CA LEU A 63 -5.13 14.66 3.42
C LEU A 63 -5.28 13.95 2.08
N GLU A 64 -4.68 14.50 1.02
CA GLU A 64 -4.67 13.86 -0.30
C GLU A 64 -3.96 12.50 -0.26
N GLY A 65 -2.87 12.39 0.50
CA GLY A 65 -2.18 11.14 0.76
C GLY A 65 -3.11 10.08 1.34
N PHE A 66 -3.89 10.43 2.37
CA PHE A 66 -4.89 9.54 2.94
C PHE A 66 -6.04 9.21 1.96
N ALA A 67 -6.56 10.20 1.22
CA ALA A 67 -7.74 10.01 0.38
C ALA A 67 -7.47 9.23 -0.91
N ARG A 68 -6.22 9.18 -1.38
CA ARG A 68 -5.83 8.58 -2.68
C ARG A 68 -4.99 7.32 -2.56
N THR A 69 -4.78 6.82 -1.34
CA THR A 69 -4.03 5.59 -1.07
C THR A 69 -4.97 4.55 -0.51
#